data_AF-A0A2T5GP75-F1
#
_entry.id   AF-A0A2T5GP75-F1
#
_cell.length_a   1.000
_cell.length_b   1.000
_cell.length_c   1.000
_cell.angle_alpha   90.00
_cell.angle_beta   90.00
_cell.angle_gamma   90.00
#
_symmetry.space_group_name_H-M   'P 1'
#
loop_
_entity.id
_entity.type
_entity.pdbx_description
1 polymer ?
#
loop_
_entity_poly.entity_id
_entity_poly.type
_entity_poly.pdbx_seq_one_letter_code
_entity_poly.pdbx_strand_id
1 'polypeptide(L)'
;MWHNDGVSDDDDPDQAPGRPEKRGKARAAGRGGARGGERAPPKPLDAAALERMALRYVERFATTRGRLTDYLGRKIRERGWDDGAAAAPADPAELAQRMADLGYVDDRAFAEQRAAAMQRRGLGARRVAGAFREAGIDEGDADSVAPAIADRAVESALAFARRKRIGPYGSGEGDRKLHDKQLGAMLRAGHRFDLARKIVATPPSDDPESIDFG
;
A
#
# COMPACT_ATOMS: atom_id res chain seq x y z
N MET A 1 -11.31 -20.67 17.14
CA MET A 1 -11.41 -19.21 17.37
C MET A 1 -10.07 -18.61 16.93
N TRP A 2 -9.91 -18.38 15.62
CA TRP A 2 -8.66 -17.87 15.07
C TRP A 2 -8.63 -16.36 15.29
N HIS A 3 -7.73 -15.92 16.17
CA HIS A 3 -7.42 -14.51 16.34
C HIS A 3 -6.62 -14.07 15.10
N ASN A 4 -7.28 -13.32 14.22
CA ASN A 4 -6.60 -12.64 13.12
C ASN A 4 -6.00 -11.35 13.68
N ASP A 5 -4.89 -11.46 14.39
CA ASP A 5 -4.03 -10.32 14.67
C ASP A 5 -3.50 -9.84 13.33
N GLY A 6 -4.09 -8.75 12.83
CA GLY A 6 -3.73 -8.19 11.53
C GLY A 6 -2.23 -7.91 11.47
N VAL A 7 -1.51 -8.76 10.73
CA VAL A 7 -0.15 -8.48 10.27
C VAL A 7 -0.22 -7.13 9.57
N SER A 8 0.46 -6.15 10.14
CA SER A 8 0.46 -4.80 9.61
C SER A 8 1.17 -4.80 8.26
N ASP A 9 0.52 -4.27 7.22
CA ASP A 9 1.11 -4.07 5.88
C ASP A 9 2.46 -3.31 5.92
N ASP A 10 2.72 -2.59 7.02
CA ASP A 10 3.95 -1.83 7.30
C ASP A 10 5.18 -2.73 7.60
N ASP A 11 5.00 -4.05 7.76
CA ASP A 11 6.10 -5.00 7.98
C ASP A 11 6.68 -5.60 6.68
N ASP A 12 6.14 -5.24 5.51
CA ASP A 12 6.77 -5.58 4.22
C ASP A 12 8.11 -4.81 4.14
N PRO A 13 9.26 -5.49 4.20
CA PRO A 13 10.57 -4.85 4.26
C PRO A 13 10.86 -3.99 3.02
N ASP A 14 10.04 -4.13 1.99
CA ASP A 14 10.18 -3.44 0.72
C ASP A 14 9.38 -2.12 0.62
N GLN A 15 8.42 -1.89 1.52
CA GLN A 15 7.65 -0.64 1.59
C GLN A 15 8.28 0.41 2.52
N ALA A 16 9.37 0.07 3.22
CA ALA A 16 10.11 1.05 4.01
C ALA A 16 10.68 2.14 3.10
N PRO A 17 10.46 3.45 3.39
CA PRO A 17 11.07 4.51 2.60
C PRO A 17 12.58 4.30 2.59
N GLY A 18 13.16 4.28 1.38
CA GLY A 18 14.57 4.02 1.12
C GLY A 18 15.44 4.66 2.19
N ARG A 19 16.10 3.81 2.97
CA ARG A 19 16.97 4.23 4.07
C ARG A 19 17.96 5.26 3.50
N PRO A 20 18.02 6.51 4.01
CA PRO A 20 18.86 7.53 3.41
C PRO A 20 20.30 7.04 3.41
N GLU A 21 20.94 7.07 2.23
CA GLU A 21 22.36 6.79 2.09
C GLU A 21 23.12 7.67 3.08
N LYS A 22 23.83 7.03 4.02
CA LYS A 22 24.54 7.72 5.08
C LYS A 22 25.65 8.58 4.45
N ARG A 23 25.40 9.88 4.36
CA ARG A 23 26.38 10.90 3.99
C ARG A 23 27.50 10.90 5.03
N GLY A 24 28.68 10.48 4.59
CA GLY A 24 29.86 10.29 5.45
C GLY A 24 30.27 11.58 6.15
N LYS A 25 30.40 11.53 7.48
CA LYS A 25 31.13 12.53 8.27
C LYS A 25 32.39 11.87 8.79
N ALA A 26 33.54 12.33 8.30
CA ALA A 26 34.85 11.99 8.85
C ALA A 26 34.95 12.51 10.29
N ARG A 27 35.35 11.64 11.23
CA ARG A 27 36.01 11.99 12.50
C ARG A 27 36.77 10.77 13.03
N ALA A 28 37.90 11.07 13.68
CA ALA A 28 39.08 10.25 13.79
C ALA A 28 39.10 9.28 14.99
N ALA A 29 39.93 8.24 14.80
CA ALA A 29 40.72 7.44 15.76
C ALA A 29 40.03 6.88 17.03
N GLY A 30 39.83 5.56 17.02
CA GLY A 30 39.63 4.73 18.21
C GLY A 30 39.94 3.25 17.90
N ARG A 31 40.94 2.68 18.59
CA ARG A 31 41.43 1.30 18.46
C ARG A 31 40.36 0.27 18.90
N GLY A 32 40.31 -0.88 18.22
CA GLY A 32 39.63 -2.08 18.73
C GLY A 32 39.19 -3.02 17.60
N GLY A 33 39.92 -4.12 17.41
CA GLY A 33 39.67 -5.07 16.33
C GLY A 33 38.43 -5.95 16.51
N ALA A 34 37.76 -6.19 15.39
CA ALA A 34 37.16 -7.48 15.04
C ALA A 34 37.19 -7.56 13.51
N ARG A 35 37.86 -8.57 12.96
CA ARG A 35 37.89 -8.83 11.52
C ARG A 35 36.47 -9.20 11.09
N GLY A 36 35.73 -8.23 10.58
CA GLY A 36 34.51 -8.51 9.82
C GLY A 36 34.94 -9.26 8.57
N GLY A 37 34.81 -10.59 8.60
CA GLY A 37 35.01 -11.40 7.40
C GLY A 37 34.13 -10.83 6.31
N GLU A 38 34.77 -10.36 5.24
CA GLU A 38 34.10 -9.88 4.04
C GLU A 38 33.23 -11.03 3.55
N ARG A 39 31.91 -10.91 3.79
CA ARG A 39 30.96 -11.95 3.39
C ARG A 39 31.13 -12.13 1.89
N ALA A 40 31.48 -13.35 1.47
CA ALA A 40 31.56 -13.70 0.07
C ALA A 40 30.29 -13.18 -0.63
N PRO A 41 30.42 -12.58 -1.83
CA PRO A 41 29.27 -12.06 -2.56
C PRO A 41 28.21 -13.17 -2.67
N PRO A 42 26.93 -12.84 -2.49
CA PRO A 42 25.87 -13.84 -2.55
C PRO A 42 25.97 -14.61 -3.86
N LYS A 43 25.82 -15.93 -3.78
CA LYS A 43 25.85 -16.78 -4.98
C LYS A 43 24.79 -16.29 -5.99
N PRO A 44 25.10 -16.34 -7.29
CA PRO A 44 24.12 -16.09 -8.35
C PRO A 44 22.87 -16.94 -8.16
N LEU A 45 21.73 -16.44 -8.67
CA LEU A 45 20.47 -17.15 -8.57
C LEU A 45 20.32 -18.18 -9.69
N ASP A 46 19.73 -19.32 -9.33
CA ASP A 46 19.11 -20.27 -10.24
C ASP A 46 17.58 -20.26 -10.04
N ALA A 47 16.85 -20.98 -10.90
CA ALA A 47 15.39 -21.06 -10.83
C ALA A 47 14.89 -21.59 -9.47
N ALA A 48 15.55 -22.62 -8.93
CA ALA A 48 15.17 -23.21 -7.66
C ALA A 48 15.39 -22.25 -6.48
N ALA A 49 16.45 -21.43 -6.51
CA ALA A 49 16.72 -20.41 -5.51
C ALA A 49 15.70 -19.28 -5.56
N LEU A 50 15.31 -18.85 -6.76
CA LEU A 50 14.28 -17.83 -6.94
C LEU A 50 12.92 -18.33 -6.43
N GLU A 51 12.53 -19.56 -6.76
CA GLU A 51 11.30 -20.19 -6.27
C GLU A 51 11.29 -20.34 -4.75
N ARG A 52 12.40 -20.80 -4.14
CA ARG A 52 12.53 -20.84 -2.68
C ARG A 52 12.38 -19.46 -2.03
N MET A 53 12.81 -18.39 -2.72
CA MET A 53 12.59 -17.02 -2.21
C MET A 53 11.13 -16.59 -2.33
N ALA A 54 10.45 -16.93 -3.43
CA ALA A 54 9.03 -16.66 -3.61
C ALA A 54 8.21 -17.33 -2.51
N LEU A 55 8.41 -18.64 -2.29
CA LEU A 55 7.73 -19.41 -1.25
C LEU A 55 7.92 -18.80 0.15
N ARG A 56 9.16 -18.49 0.53
CA ARG A 56 9.44 -17.84 1.83
C ARG A 56 8.80 -16.46 1.97
N TYR A 57 8.64 -15.74 0.86
CA TYR A 57 8.04 -14.41 0.87
C TYR A 57 6.52 -14.53 1.07
N VAL A 58 5.83 -15.37 0.31
CA VAL A 58 4.38 -15.58 0.44
C VAL A 58 3.98 -16.29 1.74
N GLU A 59 4.85 -17.11 2.33
CA GLU A 59 4.65 -17.71 3.66
C GLU A 59 4.59 -16.66 4.78
N ARG A 60 5.24 -15.51 4.59
CA ARG A 60 5.46 -14.52 5.65
C ARG A 60 4.63 -13.25 5.48
N PHE A 61 4.29 -12.90 4.25
CA PHE A 61 3.67 -11.61 3.93
C PHE A 61 2.39 -11.80 3.13
N ALA A 62 1.34 -11.07 3.53
CA ALA A 62 0.22 -10.81 2.64
C ALA A 62 0.73 -9.92 1.50
N THR A 63 0.76 -10.44 0.28
CA THR A 63 1.34 -9.77 -0.88
C THR A 63 0.45 -9.89 -2.11
N THR A 64 0.89 -9.27 -3.20
CA THR A 64 0.24 -9.31 -4.51
C THR A 64 1.18 -9.88 -5.56
N ARG A 65 0.63 -10.25 -6.72
CA ARG A 65 1.42 -10.70 -7.87
C ARG A 65 2.41 -9.63 -8.32
N GLY A 66 1.97 -8.37 -8.37
CA GLY A 66 2.82 -7.23 -8.72
C GLY A 66 3.99 -7.03 -7.75
N ARG A 67 3.74 -7.04 -6.44
CA ARG A 67 4.80 -6.89 -5.43
C ARG A 67 5.78 -8.05 -5.41
N LEU A 68 5.27 -9.27 -5.54
CA LEU A 68 6.12 -10.46 -5.64
C LEU A 68 7.00 -10.39 -6.89
N THR A 69 6.45 -9.95 -8.02
CA THR A 69 7.19 -9.72 -9.27
C THR A 69 8.33 -8.72 -9.08
N ASP A 70 8.04 -7.56 -8.48
CA ASP A 70 9.04 -6.52 -8.19
C ASP A 70 10.14 -7.01 -7.24
N TYR A 71 9.74 -7.72 -6.17
CA TYR A 71 10.66 -8.32 -5.21
C TYR A 71 11.62 -9.29 -5.89
N LEU A 72 11.09 -10.26 -6.65
CA LEU A 72 11.90 -11.27 -7.35
C LEU A 72 12.79 -10.64 -8.42
N GLY A 73 12.26 -9.70 -9.21
CA GLY A 73 13.01 -8.95 -10.21
C GLY A 73 14.16 -8.15 -9.59
N ARG A 74 13.95 -7.52 -8.42
CA ARG A 74 15.03 -6.88 -7.68
C ARG A 74 16.08 -7.89 -7.21
N LYS A 75 15.68 -9.06 -6.70
CA LYS A 75 16.63 -10.09 -6.25
C LYS A 75 17.51 -10.63 -7.37
N ILE A 76 16.96 -10.76 -8.58
CA ILE A 76 17.73 -11.08 -9.79
C ILE A 76 18.76 -9.98 -10.08
N ARG A 77 18.36 -8.69 -10.07
CA ARG A 77 19.29 -7.57 -10.30
C ARG A 77 20.39 -7.47 -9.24
N GLU A 78 20.06 -7.74 -7.97
CA GLU A 78 21.01 -7.65 -6.86
C GLU A 78 22.06 -8.78 -6.85
N ARG A 79 21.66 -9.99 -7.24
CA ARG A 79 22.51 -11.20 -7.08
C ARG A 79 23.08 -11.73 -8.40
N GLY A 80 22.56 -11.27 -9.53
CA GLY A 80 22.83 -11.85 -10.83
C GLY A 80 22.14 -13.20 -11.01
N TRP A 81 22.20 -13.69 -12.24
CA TRP A 81 21.70 -15.00 -12.63
C TRP A 81 22.88 -15.93 -12.94
N ASP A 82 22.74 -17.23 -12.65
CA ASP A 82 23.72 -18.22 -13.06
C ASP A 82 23.52 -18.56 -14.55
N ASP A 83 24.38 -18.01 -15.41
CA ASP A 83 24.39 -18.26 -16.86
C ASP A 83 24.72 -19.73 -17.21
N GLY A 84 25.20 -20.52 -16.25
CA GLY A 84 25.42 -21.97 -16.39
C GLY A 84 24.22 -22.83 -16.01
N ALA A 85 23.12 -22.22 -15.52
CA ALA A 85 21.89 -22.94 -15.25
C ALA A 85 21.26 -23.41 -16.58
N ALA A 86 20.87 -24.70 -16.64
CA ALA A 86 20.28 -25.30 -17.84
C ALA A 86 18.95 -24.68 -18.30
N ALA A 87 18.36 -23.81 -17.49
CA ALA A 87 17.12 -23.11 -17.77
C ALA A 87 17.37 -21.59 -17.85
N ALA A 88 16.70 -20.94 -18.81
CA ALA A 88 16.65 -19.48 -18.88
C ALA A 88 16.15 -18.87 -17.56
N PRO A 89 16.48 -17.58 -17.28
CA PRO A 89 15.93 -16.87 -16.14
C PRO A 89 14.41 -17.05 -16.06
N ALA A 90 13.93 -17.61 -14.94
CA ALA A 90 12.51 -17.72 -14.70
C ALA A 90 11.91 -16.31 -14.66
N ASP A 91 10.92 -16.03 -15.50
CA ASP A 91 10.24 -14.74 -15.50
C ASP A 91 9.59 -14.54 -14.11
N PRO A 92 9.98 -13.48 -13.36
CA PRO A 92 9.36 -13.14 -12.09
C PRO A 92 7.83 -13.06 -12.14
N ALA A 93 7.27 -12.57 -13.25
CA ALA A 93 5.83 -12.45 -13.44
C ALA A 93 5.16 -13.83 -13.57
N GLU A 94 5.77 -14.75 -14.33
CA GLU A 94 5.27 -16.13 -14.43
C GLU A 94 5.34 -16.85 -13.09
N LEU A 95 6.43 -16.67 -12.33
CA LEU A 95 6.54 -17.27 -11.00
C LEU A 95 5.51 -16.69 -10.03
N ALA A 96 5.25 -15.38 -10.07
CA ALA A 96 4.19 -14.76 -9.27
C ALA A 96 2.80 -15.26 -9.67
N GLN A 97 2.53 -15.43 -10.96
CA GLN A 97 1.28 -16.01 -11.43
C GLN A 97 1.12 -17.46 -10.97
N ARG A 98 2.18 -18.29 -11.03
CA ARG A 98 2.13 -19.66 -10.46
C ARG A 98 1.82 -19.66 -8.97
N MET A 99 2.36 -18.70 -8.20
CA MET A 99 2.03 -18.58 -6.77
C MET A 99 0.55 -18.24 -6.57
N ALA A 100 -0.04 -17.42 -7.45
CA ALA A 100 -1.48 -17.12 -7.42
C ALA A 100 -2.32 -18.35 -7.83
N ASP A 101 -1.94 -19.06 -8.88
CA ASP A 101 -2.64 -20.27 -9.35
C ASP A 101 -2.66 -21.38 -8.28
N LEU A 102 -1.60 -21.45 -7.46
CA LEU A 102 -1.49 -22.35 -6.31
C LEU A 102 -2.21 -21.84 -5.06
N GLY A 103 -2.79 -20.62 -5.10
CA GLY A 103 -3.55 -20.03 -3.99
C GLY A 103 -2.71 -19.37 -2.91
N TYR A 104 -1.41 -19.15 -3.12
CA TYR A 104 -0.56 -18.42 -2.17
C TYR A 104 -0.72 -16.90 -2.26
N VAL A 105 -1.21 -16.39 -3.39
CA VAL A 105 -1.45 -14.97 -3.63
C VAL A 105 -2.87 -14.79 -4.14
N ASP A 106 -3.59 -13.84 -3.54
CA ASP A 106 -4.95 -13.46 -3.94
C ASP A 106 -5.04 -11.93 -3.96
N ASP A 107 -4.82 -11.36 -5.15
CA ASP A 107 -4.79 -9.91 -5.37
C ASP A 107 -6.15 -9.27 -5.11
N ARG A 108 -7.25 -9.96 -5.43
CA ARG A 108 -8.60 -9.51 -5.13
C ARG A 108 -8.84 -9.44 -3.63
N ALA A 109 -8.56 -10.52 -2.90
CA ALA A 109 -8.74 -10.52 -1.44
C ALA A 109 -7.85 -9.45 -0.77
N PHE A 110 -6.62 -9.27 -1.26
CA PHE A 110 -5.75 -8.19 -0.83
C PHE A 110 -6.38 -6.81 -1.10
N ALA A 111 -6.90 -6.58 -2.31
CA ALA A 111 -7.55 -5.33 -2.71
C ALA A 111 -8.76 -5.00 -1.81
N GLU A 112 -9.63 -5.98 -1.54
CA GLU A 112 -10.81 -5.83 -0.69
C GLU A 112 -10.43 -5.42 0.74
N GLN A 113 -9.47 -6.13 1.34
CA GLN A 113 -9.00 -5.86 2.69
C GLN A 113 -8.31 -4.50 2.79
N ARG A 114 -7.46 -4.18 1.81
CA ARG A 114 -6.72 -2.92 1.73
C ARG A 114 -7.66 -1.72 1.57
N ALA A 115 -8.62 -1.82 0.66
CA ALA A 115 -9.66 -0.80 0.48
C ALA A 115 -10.44 -0.56 1.77
N ALA A 116 -10.93 -1.63 2.40
CA ALA A 116 -11.69 -1.52 3.64
C ALA A 116 -10.88 -0.84 4.76
N ALA A 117 -9.60 -1.21 4.93
CA ALA A 117 -8.72 -0.60 5.92
C ALA A 117 -8.47 0.89 5.66
N MET A 118 -8.25 1.27 4.40
CA MET A 118 -8.06 2.67 4.01
C MET A 118 -9.34 3.50 4.19
N GLN A 119 -10.50 2.95 3.83
CA GLN A 119 -11.78 3.64 3.96
C GLN A 119 -12.18 3.86 5.42
N ARG A 120 -11.95 2.89 6.31
CA ARG A 120 -12.11 3.08 7.77
C ARG A 120 -11.25 4.21 8.32
N ARG A 121 -10.07 4.45 7.72
CA ARG A 121 -9.19 5.59 8.05
C ARG A 121 -9.63 6.91 7.40
N GLY A 122 -10.74 6.92 6.67
CA GLY A 122 -11.30 8.08 5.97
C GLY A 122 -10.60 8.43 4.66
N LEU A 123 -9.94 7.48 4.00
CA LEU A 123 -9.31 7.73 2.70
C LEU A 123 -10.27 7.39 1.56
N GLY A 124 -10.44 8.32 0.62
CA GLY A 124 -11.36 8.18 -0.50
C GLY A 124 -10.81 7.32 -1.64
N ALA A 125 -11.69 7.00 -2.59
CA ALA A 125 -11.43 6.08 -3.70
C ALA A 125 -10.15 6.41 -4.49
N ARG A 126 -9.81 7.68 -4.69
CA ARG A 126 -8.58 8.07 -5.41
C ARG A 126 -7.31 7.65 -4.67
N ARG A 127 -7.32 7.65 -3.33
CA ARG A 127 -6.19 7.16 -2.52
C ARG A 127 -6.11 5.64 -2.55
N VAL A 128 -7.25 4.96 -2.50
CA VAL A 128 -7.32 3.49 -2.65
C VAL A 128 -6.76 3.06 -4.00
N ALA A 129 -7.19 3.69 -5.09
CA ALA A 129 -6.67 3.42 -6.44
C ALA A 129 -5.16 3.69 -6.55
N GLY A 130 -4.63 4.67 -5.82
CA GLY A 130 -3.18 4.89 -5.70
C GLY A 130 -2.46 3.69 -5.07
N ALA A 131 -2.99 3.21 -3.94
CA ALA A 131 -2.43 2.05 -3.25
C ALA A 131 -2.51 0.76 -4.08
N PHE A 132 -3.56 0.58 -4.88
CA PHE A 132 -3.68 -0.57 -5.79
C PHE A 132 -2.61 -0.56 -6.87
N ARG A 133 -2.35 0.61 -7.49
CA ARG A 133 -1.25 0.76 -8.46
C ARG A 133 0.12 0.52 -7.82
N GLU A 134 0.34 1.06 -6.62
CA GLU A 134 1.58 0.82 -5.86
C GLU A 134 1.76 -0.65 -5.48
N ALA A 135 0.66 -1.40 -5.32
CA ALA A 135 0.69 -2.84 -5.08
C ALA A 135 0.69 -3.66 -6.39
N GLY A 136 0.69 -3.03 -7.57
CA GLY A 136 0.64 -3.75 -8.84
C GLY A 136 -0.58 -4.64 -9.01
N ILE A 137 -1.72 -4.25 -8.43
CA ILE A 137 -3.01 -4.92 -8.63
C ILE A 137 -3.50 -4.58 -10.04
N ASP A 138 -3.88 -5.61 -10.80
CA ASP A 138 -4.36 -5.42 -12.17
C ASP A 138 -5.74 -4.76 -12.22
N GLU A 139 -6.10 -4.26 -13.40
CA GLU A 139 -7.34 -3.51 -13.61
C GLU A 139 -8.58 -4.36 -13.34
N GLY A 140 -8.58 -5.65 -13.71
CA GLY A 140 -9.71 -6.55 -13.48
C GLY A 140 -9.98 -6.79 -11.99
N ASP A 141 -8.93 -7.03 -11.20
CA ASP A 141 -9.07 -7.15 -9.74
C ASP A 141 -9.50 -5.84 -9.11
N ALA A 142 -8.92 -4.71 -9.52
CA ALA A 142 -9.30 -3.39 -9.04
C ALA A 142 -10.77 -3.06 -9.34
N ASP A 143 -11.24 -3.36 -10.56
CA ASP A 143 -12.61 -3.14 -11.02
C ASP A 143 -13.60 -4.03 -10.26
N SER A 144 -13.20 -5.26 -9.92
CA SER A 144 -14.05 -6.17 -9.13
C SER A 144 -14.37 -5.63 -7.73
N VAL A 145 -13.49 -4.82 -7.16
CA VAL A 145 -13.62 -4.22 -5.82
C VAL A 145 -14.21 -2.80 -5.88
N ALA A 146 -14.22 -2.16 -7.05
CA ALA A 146 -14.70 -0.79 -7.24
C ALA A 146 -16.14 -0.55 -6.71
N PRO A 147 -17.13 -1.46 -6.89
CA PRO A 147 -18.46 -1.29 -6.33
C PRO A 147 -18.45 -1.17 -4.80
N ALA A 148 -17.73 -2.05 -4.10
CA ALA A 148 -17.63 -2.03 -2.64
C ALA A 148 -16.93 -0.75 -2.12
N ILE A 149 -15.99 -0.20 -2.90
CA ILE A 149 -15.36 1.10 -2.61
C ILE A 149 -16.38 2.22 -2.76
N ALA A 150 -17.20 2.19 -3.80
CA ALA A 150 -18.23 3.20 -4.04
C ALA A 150 -19.30 3.19 -2.94
N ASP A 151 -19.77 2.01 -2.53
CA ASP A 151 -20.79 1.85 -1.47
C ASP A 151 -20.36 2.47 -0.14
N ARG A 152 -19.06 2.45 0.16
CA ARG A 152 -18.47 3.00 1.39
C ARG A 152 -17.94 4.44 1.24
N ALA A 153 -18.15 5.09 0.09
CA ALA A 153 -17.57 6.39 -0.19
C ALA A 153 -18.07 7.48 0.78
N VAL A 154 -19.37 7.52 1.04
CA VAL A 154 -19.99 8.47 1.98
C VAL A 154 -19.49 8.24 3.41
N GLU A 155 -19.52 6.99 3.89
CA GLU A 155 -19.04 6.62 5.22
C GLU A 155 -17.58 7.05 5.44
N SER A 156 -16.72 6.76 4.47
CA SER A 156 -15.30 7.13 4.54
C SER A 156 -15.10 8.66 4.55
N ALA A 157 -15.86 9.39 3.74
CA ALA A 157 -15.79 10.85 3.69
C ALA A 157 -16.24 11.49 5.01
N LEU A 158 -17.33 10.99 5.61
CA LEU A 158 -17.81 11.45 6.92
C LEU A 158 -16.83 11.11 8.04
N ALA A 159 -16.22 9.91 8.02
CA ALA A 159 -15.19 9.53 8.98
C ALA A 159 -13.97 10.48 8.90
N PHE A 160 -13.55 10.86 7.68
CA PHE A 160 -12.50 11.84 7.50
C PHE A 160 -12.90 13.23 8.03
N ALA A 161 -14.10 13.68 7.67
CA ALA A 161 -14.62 14.99 8.05
C ALA A 161 -14.73 15.13 9.56
N ARG A 162 -15.25 14.11 10.24
CA ARG A 162 -15.34 14.03 11.72
C ARG A 162 -13.97 14.15 12.36
N ARG A 163 -12.99 13.35 11.91
CA ARG A 163 -11.62 13.38 12.43
C ARG A 163 -10.93 14.74 12.21
N LYS A 164 -11.27 15.44 11.13
CA LYS A 164 -10.66 16.72 10.75
C LYS A 164 -11.49 17.95 11.14
N ARG A 165 -12.64 17.77 11.80
CA ARG A 165 -13.58 18.84 12.16
C ARG A 165 -13.96 19.71 10.95
N ILE A 166 -14.43 19.04 9.90
CA ILE A 166 -14.84 19.65 8.62
C ILE A 166 -16.37 19.67 8.54
N GLY A 167 -16.92 20.73 7.96
CA GLY A 167 -18.36 20.86 7.70
C GLY A 167 -19.20 20.66 8.98
N PRO A 168 -20.08 19.66 9.03
CA PRO A 168 -21.03 19.47 10.13
C PRO A 168 -20.34 19.11 11.46
N TYR A 169 -19.09 18.68 11.40
CA TYR A 169 -18.29 18.32 12.59
C TYR A 169 -17.35 19.45 13.03
N GLY A 170 -17.38 20.58 12.33
CA GLY A 170 -16.45 21.69 12.47
C GLY A 170 -17.06 22.94 13.11
N SER A 171 -16.41 24.06 12.83
CA SER A 171 -16.89 25.40 13.12
C SER A 171 -16.58 26.31 11.93
N GLY A 172 -16.93 27.59 12.03
CA GLY A 172 -16.68 28.57 10.96
C GLY A 172 -17.72 28.52 9.85
N GLU A 173 -18.99 28.37 10.25
CA GLU A 173 -20.14 28.51 9.36
C GLU A 173 -20.04 29.80 8.53
N GLY A 174 -20.12 29.68 7.20
CA GLY A 174 -20.02 30.81 6.28
C GLY A 174 -18.59 31.33 6.01
N ASP A 175 -17.54 30.79 6.64
CA ASP A 175 -16.16 31.17 6.34
C ASP A 175 -15.67 30.51 5.05
N ARG A 176 -15.76 31.26 3.95
CA ARG A 176 -15.32 30.81 2.62
C ARG A 176 -13.86 30.36 2.59
N LYS A 177 -12.96 31.03 3.31
CA LYS A 177 -11.53 30.70 3.32
C LYS A 177 -11.29 29.38 4.04
N LEU A 178 -12.04 29.13 5.12
CA LEU A 178 -12.03 27.85 5.81
C LEU A 178 -12.60 26.74 4.90
N HIS A 179 -13.72 26.98 4.22
CA HIS A 179 -14.33 26.02 3.30
C HIS A 179 -13.36 25.59 2.19
N ASP A 180 -12.68 26.54 1.53
CA ASP A 180 -11.69 26.24 0.49
C ASP A 180 -10.55 25.36 1.02
N LYS A 181 -10.08 25.64 2.25
CA LYS A 181 -9.04 24.84 2.92
C LYS A 181 -9.54 23.42 3.25
N GLN A 182 -10.76 23.29 3.74
CA GLN A 182 -11.37 22.00 4.08
C GLN A 182 -11.61 21.15 2.82
N LEU A 183 -12.12 21.76 1.75
CA LEU A 183 -12.30 21.13 0.45
C LEU A 183 -10.95 20.61 -0.08
N GLY A 184 -9.91 21.44 -0.05
CA GLY A 184 -8.57 21.02 -0.44
C GLY A 184 -8.00 19.89 0.43
N ALA A 185 -8.42 19.76 1.68
CA ALA A 185 -8.04 18.62 2.53
C ALA A 185 -8.76 17.33 2.12
N MET A 186 -10.07 17.40 1.84
CA MET A 186 -10.88 16.26 1.38
C MET A 186 -10.40 15.71 0.03
N LEU A 187 -10.11 16.60 -0.93
CA LEU A 187 -9.59 16.21 -2.25
C LEU A 187 -8.23 15.52 -2.15
N ARG A 188 -7.33 16.04 -1.30
CA ARG A 188 -6.04 15.39 -1.03
C ARG A 188 -6.20 14.07 -0.28
N ALA A 189 -7.27 13.86 0.47
CA ALA A 189 -7.63 12.59 1.07
C ALA A 189 -8.27 11.61 0.08
N GLY A 190 -8.51 12.03 -1.17
CA GLY A 190 -8.96 11.19 -2.27
C GLY A 190 -10.47 11.11 -2.44
N HIS A 191 -11.23 11.99 -1.80
CA HIS A 191 -12.69 12.05 -1.94
C HIS A 191 -13.10 12.75 -3.23
N ARG A 192 -14.25 12.37 -3.77
CA ARG A 192 -14.81 13.00 -4.97
C ARG A 192 -15.25 14.44 -4.67
N PHE A 193 -15.19 15.30 -5.68
CA PHE A 193 -15.39 16.74 -5.52
C PHE A 193 -16.82 17.10 -5.08
N ASP A 194 -17.82 16.49 -5.71
CA ASP A 194 -19.25 16.58 -5.38
C ASP A 194 -19.51 16.30 -3.89
N LEU A 195 -19.08 15.14 -3.41
CA LEU A 195 -19.24 14.71 -2.03
C LEU A 195 -18.48 15.61 -1.05
N ALA A 196 -17.23 15.95 -1.37
CA ALA A 196 -16.42 16.83 -0.54
C ALA A 196 -17.04 18.23 -0.42
N ARG A 197 -17.53 18.80 -1.53
CA ARG A 197 -18.20 20.10 -1.53
C ARG A 197 -19.48 20.08 -0.70
N LYS A 198 -20.30 19.03 -0.84
CA LYS A 198 -21.56 18.86 -0.09
C LYS A 198 -21.30 18.81 1.42
N ILE A 199 -20.33 17.99 1.85
CA ILE A 199 -19.93 17.89 3.26
C ILE A 199 -19.39 19.22 3.78
N VAL A 200 -18.50 19.89 3.06
CA VAL A 200 -17.93 21.19 3.49
C VAL A 200 -18.99 22.28 3.61
N ALA A 201 -19.98 22.26 2.71
CA ALA A 201 -21.08 23.22 2.73
C ALA A 201 -22.11 22.96 3.84
N THR A 202 -22.10 21.78 4.47
CA THR A 202 -23.03 21.44 5.53
C THR A 202 -22.62 22.13 6.83
N PRO A 203 -23.48 22.99 7.42
CA PRO A 203 -23.19 23.70 8.65
C PRO A 203 -23.22 22.76 9.88
N PRO A 204 -22.57 23.13 10.99
CA PRO A 204 -22.60 22.35 12.24
C PRO A 204 -23.98 22.26 12.91
N SER A 205 -24.92 23.11 12.51
CA SER A 205 -26.31 23.10 12.97
C SER A 205 -27.15 21.97 12.36
N ASP A 206 -26.72 21.43 11.21
CA ASP A 206 -27.42 20.37 10.52
C ASP A 206 -26.97 19.00 11.01
N ASP A 207 -27.92 18.06 11.12
CA ASP A 207 -27.61 16.67 11.43
C ASP A 207 -27.11 15.95 10.16
N PRO A 208 -25.83 15.54 10.10
CA PRO A 208 -25.29 14.84 8.94
C PRO A 208 -25.95 13.48 8.67
N GLU A 209 -26.64 12.87 9.64
CA GLU A 209 -27.36 11.61 9.42
C GLU A 209 -28.68 11.81 8.68
N SER A 210 -29.21 13.04 8.69
CA SER A 210 -30.45 13.42 7.99
C SER A 210 -30.24 13.85 6.53
N ILE A 211 -28.99 14.01 6.11
CA ILE A 211 -28.62 14.51 4.78
C ILE A 211 -28.24 13.34 3.89
N ASP A 212 -28.94 13.20 2.76
CA ASP A 212 -28.49 12.30 1.70
C ASP A 212 -27.21 12.87 1.09
N PHE A 213 -26.08 12.18 1.22
CA PHE A 213 -24.80 12.53 0.61
C PHE A 213 -24.51 11.77 -0.70
N GLY A 214 -25.46 10.94 -1.15
CA GLY A 214 -25.49 10.32 -2.47
C GLY A 214 -25.60 11.32 -3.61
#